data_AF-A0A285UEC6-F1
#
_entry.id   AF-A0A285UEC6-F1
#
_cell.length_a   1.000
_cell.length_b   1.000
_cell.length_c   1.000
_cell.angle_alpha   90.00
_cell.angle_beta   90.00
_cell.angle_gamma   90.00
#
_symmetry.space_group_name_H-M   'P 1'
#
loop_
_entity.id
_entity.type
_entity.pdbx_description
1 polymer ?
#
loop_
_entity_poly.entity_id
_entity_poly.type
_entity_poly.pdbx_seq_one_letter_code
_entity_poly.pdbx_strand_id
1 'polypeptide(L)'
;MMESSERYIPVTLPSLPFKNEEFDILLSAHFLFMYADRLDYQFHIDTLNELLRVTKEEIRIFPLVDLEGKRYEYLDRMISYLVDNGYTVEEVKVSYEFQLNANSMLKIQKG
;
A
#
# COMPACT_ATOMS: atom_id res chain seq x y z
N MET A 1 12.97 1.29 -31.67
CA MET A 1 12.86 1.19 -30.20
C MET A 1 11.39 0.94 -29.92
N MET A 2 11.06 -0.15 -29.23
CA MET A 2 9.68 -0.52 -28.98
C MET A 2 9.11 0.47 -27.97
N GLU A 3 8.12 1.28 -28.37
CA GLU A 3 7.40 2.16 -27.45
C GLU A 3 6.84 1.30 -26.31
N SER A 4 7.27 1.57 -25.07
CA SER A 4 6.59 1.02 -23.91
C SER A 4 5.17 1.56 -23.96
N SER A 5 4.19 0.68 -24.11
CA SER A 5 2.78 1.04 -23.98
C SER A 5 2.58 1.93 -22.75
N GLU A 6 1.77 2.99 -22.87
CA GLU A 6 1.38 3.93 -21.80
C GLU A 6 0.87 3.27 -20.50
N ARG A 7 0.72 1.94 -20.49
CA ARG A 7 0.38 1.10 -19.33
C ARG A 7 1.48 0.97 -18.28
N TYR A 8 2.75 1.26 -18.62
CA TYR A 8 3.87 1.15 -17.67
C TYR A 8 4.63 2.47 -17.59
N ILE A 9 4.46 3.16 -16.46
CA ILE A 9 5.06 4.47 -16.22
C ILE A 9 6.10 4.30 -15.10
N PRO A 10 7.39 4.62 -15.34
CA PRO A 10 8.38 4.62 -14.28
C PRO A 10 8.12 5.79 -13.32
N VAL A 11 8.07 5.51 -12.02
CA VAL A 11 7.79 6.48 -10.96
C VAL A 11 8.70 6.26 -9.76
N THR A 12 8.75 7.23 -8.85
CA THR A 12 9.48 7.12 -7.59
C THR A 12 8.58 7.56 -6.45
N LEU A 13 8.25 6.63 -5.55
CA LEU A 13 7.46 6.93 -4.36
C LEU A 13 8.25 7.86 -3.42
N PRO A 14 7.56 8.78 -2.72
CA PRO A 14 6.10 8.90 -2.60
C PRO A 14 5.46 9.85 -3.63
N SER A 15 6.04 10.10 -4.81
CA SER A 15 5.45 11.02 -5.80
C SER A 15 4.97 10.29 -7.05
N LEU A 16 3.69 10.44 -7.37
CA LEU A 16 3.04 9.86 -8.54
C LEU A 16 2.55 10.95 -9.49
N PRO A 17 2.79 10.82 -10.81
CA PRO A 17 2.41 11.82 -11.81
C PRO A 17 0.93 11.72 -12.21
N PHE A 18 0.06 11.31 -11.29
CA PHE A 18 -1.37 11.13 -11.51
C PHE A 18 -2.18 12.19 -10.77
N LYS A 19 -3.36 12.49 -11.30
CA LYS A 19 -4.33 13.40 -10.70
C LYS A 19 -4.90 12.80 -9.43
N ASN A 20 -5.57 13.65 -8.66
CA ASN A 20 -6.35 13.18 -7.52
C ASN A 20 -7.47 12.27 -8.04
N GLU A 21 -7.67 11.14 -7.37
CA GLU A 21 -8.78 10.20 -7.63
C GLU A 21 -8.84 9.71 -9.09
N GLU A 22 -7.68 9.57 -9.73
CA GLU A 22 -7.57 9.10 -11.11
C GLU A 22 -7.94 7.62 -11.28
N PHE A 23 -7.74 6.80 -10.23
CA PHE A 23 -8.01 5.37 -10.26
C PHE A 23 -9.10 4.97 -9.26
N ASP A 24 -10.04 4.13 -9.67
CA ASP A 24 -11.02 3.58 -8.73
C ASP A 24 -10.35 2.69 -7.67
N ILE A 25 -9.39 1.85 -8.09
CA ILE A 25 -8.72 0.86 -7.23
C ILE A 25 -7.21 0.91 -7.43
N LEU A 26 -6.46 0.88 -6.34
CA LEU A 26 -5.00 0.73 -6.34
C LEU A 26 -4.56 -0.54 -5.61
N LEU A 27 -3.63 -1.27 -6.24
CA LEU A 27 -3.06 -2.50 -5.70
C LEU A 27 -1.55 -2.30 -5.46
N SER A 28 -1.12 -2.36 -4.19
CA SER A 28 0.29 -2.46 -3.83
C SER A 28 0.59 -3.88 -3.39
N ALA A 29 1.38 -4.60 -4.19
CA ALA A 29 1.94 -5.88 -3.79
C ALA A 29 3.15 -5.66 -2.86
N HIS A 30 4.12 -6.58 -2.92
CA HIS A 30 5.22 -6.80 -1.98
C HIS A 30 6.14 -5.61 -1.66
N PHE A 31 5.94 -4.44 -2.24
CA PHE A 31 6.86 -3.32 -2.05
C PHE A 31 6.80 -2.71 -0.65
N LEU A 32 5.60 -2.37 -0.16
CA LEU A 32 5.47 -1.36 0.89
C LEU A 32 6.06 -1.77 2.24
N PHE A 33 5.83 -3.00 2.70
CA PHE A 33 6.28 -3.44 4.03
C PHE A 33 7.49 -4.37 4.01
N MET A 34 7.79 -4.96 2.86
CA MET A 34 8.90 -5.92 2.73
C MET A 34 10.25 -5.26 3.08
N TYR A 35 10.43 -3.98 2.75
CA TYR A 35 11.66 -3.22 3.03
C TYR A 35 11.54 -2.26 4.21
N ALA A 36 10.70 -2.58 5.21
CA ALA A 36 10.53 -1.77 6.41
C ALA A 36 11.83 -1.60 7.25
N ASP A 37 12.84 -2.44 7.01
CA ASP A 37 14.18 -2.30 7.59
C ASP A 37 15.00 -1.15 6.97
N ARG A 38 14.60 -0.69 5.77
CA ARG A 38 15.30 0.33 4.97
C ARG A 38 14.50 1.59 4.75
N LEU A 39 13.18 1.51 4.90
CA LEU A 39 12.23 2.61 4.73
C LEU A 39 11.70 2.99 6.10
N ASP A 40 11.80 4.27 6.46
CA ASP A 40 11.31 4.72 7.75
C ASP A 40 9.77 4.88 7.76
N TYR A 41 9.21 5.02 8.96
CA TYR A 41 7.77 5.17 9.15
C TYR A 41 7.20 6.38 8.39
N GLN A 42 7.96 7.48 8.28
CA GLN A 42 7.48 8.68 7.59
C GLN A 42 7.34 8.43 6.09
N PHE A 43 8.31 7.74 5.48
CA PHE A 43 8.22 7.30 4.09
C PHE A 43 6.97 6.46 3.82
N HIS A 44 6.62 5.55 4.74
CA HIS A 44 5.41 4.74 4.60
C HIS A 44 4.14 5.58 4.67
N ILE A 45 4.07 6.57 5.57
CA ILE A 45 2.93 7.49 5.66
C ILE A 45 2.83 8.38 4.42
N ASP A 46 3.94 8.96 3.96
CA ASP A 46 3.96 9.82 2.77
C ASP A 46 3.54 9.03 1.52
N THR A 47 4.06 7.81 1.38
CA THR A 47 3.67 6.89 0.31
C THR A 47 2.19 6.58 0.38
N LEU A 48 1.68 6.18 1.55
CA LEU A 48 0.28 5.83 1.73
C LEU A 48 -0.67 6.99 1.41
N ASN A 49 -0.31 8.21 1.83
CA ASN A 49 -1.04 9.43 1.51
C ASN A 49 -1.05 9.71 0.00
N GLU A 50 0.06 9.46 -0.69
CA GLU A 50 0.10 9.59 -2.14
C GLU A 50 -0.80 8.55 -2.83
N LEU A 51 -0.77 7.30 -2.37
CA LEU A 51 -1.66 6.26 -2.90
C LEU A 51 -3.14 6.64 -2.67
N LEU A 52 -3.49 7.19 -1.50
CA LEU A 52 -4.82 7.71 -1.17
C LEU A 52 -5.22 8.92 -2.02
N ARG A 53 -4.26 9.79 -2.35
CA ARG A 53 -4.51 10.96 -3.20
C ARG A 53 -4.96 10.53 -4.60
N VAL A 54 -4.27 9.57 -5.21
CA VAL A 54 -4.56 9.13 -6.59
C VAL A 54 -5.69 8.12 -6.69
N THR A 55 -6.14 7.55 -5.57
CA THR A 55 -7.19 6.52 -5.53
C THR A 55 -8.54 7.12 -5.12
N LYS A 56 -9.61 6.71 -5.79
CA LYS A 56 -10.97 7.18 -5.56
C LYS A 56 -11.71 6.34 -4.52
N GLU A 57 -11.70 5.02 -4.66
CA GLU A 57 -12.56 4.14 -3.85
C GLU A 57 -11.73 3.28 -2.87
N GLU A 58 -10.78 2.48 -3.38
CA GLU A 58 -10.18 1.40 -2.59
C GLU A 58 -8.69 1.15 -2.84
N ILE A 59 -7.93 0.97 -1.76
CA ILE A 59 -6.52 0.54 -1.80
C ILE A 59 -6.39 -0.83 -1.16
N ARG A 60 -5.58 -1.69 -1.78
CA ARG A 60 -5.19 -3.00 -1.24
C ARG A 60 -3.68 -3.12 -1.16
N ILE A 61 -3.18 -3.41 0.04
CA ILE A 61 -1.75 -3.54 0.31
C ILE A 61 -1.46 -4.95 0.79
N PHE A 62 -0.59 -5.67 0.09
CA PHE A 62 -0.23 -7.05 0.39
C PHE A 62 1.26 -7.32 0.13
N PRO A 63 1.98 -8.08 0.96
CA PRO A 63 1.56 -8.60 2.25
C PRO A 63 1.82 -7.58 3.36
N LEU A 64 1.31 -7.84 4.56
CA LEU A 64 1.52 -6.99 5.74
C LEU A 64 2.71 -7.40 6.60
N VAL A 65 3.71 -8.04 5.98
CA VAL A 65 4.90 -8.56 6.64
C VAL A 65 6.19 -8.03 6.01
N ASP A 66 7.26 -8.06 6.78
CA ASP A 66 8.62 -7.81 6.33
C ASP A 66 9.26 -9.03 5.63
N LEU A 67 10.55 -8.93 5.26
CA LEU A 67 11.33 -10.02 4.67
C LEU A 67 11.47 -11.25 5.58
N GLU A 68 11.28 -11.12 6.90
CA GLU A 68 11.35 -12.23 7.85
C GLU A 68 9.98 -12.89 8.09
N GLY A 69 8.89 -12.34 7.53
CA GLY A 69 7.54 -12.83 7.75
C GLY A 69 6.94 -12.35 9.06
N LYS A 70 7.49 -11.28 9.64
CA LYS A 70 6.93 -10.62 10.82
C LYS A 70 5.97 -9.54 10.35
N ARG A 71 4.80 -9.47 11.00
CA ARG A 71 3.83 -8.39 10.78
C ARG A 71 4.52 -7.04 11.00
N TYR A 72 4.27 -6.10 10.09
CA TYR A 72 4.89 -4.77 10.14
C TYR A 72 4.68 -4.10 11.51
N GLU A 73 5.78 -3.69 12.15
CA GLU A 73 5.80 -3.23 13.55
C GLU A 73 4.84 -2.06 13.81
N TYR A 74 4.76 -1.12 12.85
CA TYR A 74 3.94 0.09 12.98
C TYR A 74 2.57 -0.02 12.30
N LEU A 75 2.12 -1.23 11.98
CA LEU A 75 0.86 -1.44 11.27
C LEU A 75 -0.34 -0.92 12.07
N ASP A 76 -0.42 -1.21 13.36
CA ASP A 76 -1.55 -0.75 14.18
C ASP A 76 -1.59 0.77 14.27
N ARG A 77 -0.41 1.41 14.39
CA ARG A 77 -0.29 2.87 14.37
C ARG A 77 -0.75 3.47 13.03
N MET A 78 -0.39 2.83 11.91
CA MET A 78 -0.84 3.23 10.58
C MET A 78 -2.35 3.05 10.42
N ILE A 79 -2.92 1.95 10.92
CA ILE A 79 -4.36 1.71 10.92
C ILE A 79 -5.09 2.81 11.71
N SER A 80 -4.63 3.13 12.92
CA SER A 80 -5.20 4.22 13.71
C SER A 80 -5.14 5.55 12.96
N TYR A 81 -4.00 5.89 12.37
CA TYR A 81 -3.85 7.10 11.56
C TYR A 81 -4.89 7.16 10.42
N LEU A 82 -5.07 6.06 9.68
CA LEU A 82 -6.04 6.01 8.59
C LEU A 82 -7.49 6.17 9.08
N VAL A 83 -7.84 5.49 10.17
CA VAL A 83 -9.17 5.59 10.77
C VAL A 83 -9.45 7.01 11.27
N ASP A 84 -8.46 7.65 11.91
CA ASP A 84 -8.56 9.04 12.38
C ASP A 84 -8.72 10.05 11.22
N ASN A 85 -8.24 9.70 10.02
CA ASN A 85 -8.44 10.48 8.79
C ASN A 85 -9.74 10.12 8.04
N GLY A 86 -10.61 9.29 8.62
CA GLY A 86 -11.94 8.98 8.09
C GLY A 86 -11.98 7.82 7.10
N TYR A 87 -10.92 7.02 6.98
CA TYR A 87 -10.92 5.82 6.14
C TYR A 87 -11.44 4.60 6.88
N THR A 88 -12.12 3.70 6.17
CA THR A 88 -12.44 2.37 6.68
C THR A 88 -11.29 1.42 6.38
N VAL A 89 -10.78 0.73 7.38
CA VAL A 89 -9.57 -0.10 7.26
C VAL A 89 -9.83 -1.49 7.81
N GLU A 90 -9.51 -2.51 7.02
CA GLU A 90 -9.69 -3.92 7.38
C GLU A 90 -8.43 -4.72 7.06
N GLU A 91 -7.97 -5.54 8.00
CA GLU A 91 -6.98 -6.57 7.74
C GLU A 91 -7.71 -7.85 7.32
N VAL A 92 -7.52 -8.25 6.06
CA VAL A 92 -8.24 -9.36 5.42
C VAL A 92 -7.27 -10.51 5.14
N LYS A 93 -7.61 -11.72 5.58
CA LYS A 93 -6.88 -12.93 5.20
C LYS A 93 -7.12 -13.29 3.74
N VAL A 94 -6.06 -13.68 3.04
CA VAL A 94 -6.10 -14.16 1.66
C VAL A 94 -5.65 -15.61 1.58
N SER A 95 -6.08 -16.32 0.53
CA SER A 95 -5.74 -17.74 0.31
C SER A 95 -4.32 -17.96 -0.22
N TYR A 96 -3.62 -16.88 -0.58
CA TYR A 96 -2.26 -16.93 -1.09
C TYR A 96 -1.26 -16.78 0.06
N GLU A 97 -0.33 -17.74 0.19
CA GLU A 97 0.76 -17.71 1.17
C GLU A 97 2.01 -18.34 0.56
N PHE A 98 2.93 -17.51 0.08
CA PHE A 98 4.23 -17.96 -0.44
C PHE A 98 5.31 -17.94 0.64
N GLN A 99 5.28 -16.91 1.49
CA GLN A 99 6.14 -16.74 2.67
C GLN A 99 5.29 -16.94 3.92
N LEU A 100 5.88 -17.51 4.96
CA LEU A 100 5.19 -17.75 6.24
C LEU A 100 4.58 -16.44 6.78
N ASN A 101 3.29 -16.49 7.15
CA ASN A 101 2.50 -15.36 7.64
C ASN A 101 2.21 -14.25 6.61
N ALA A 102 2.71 -14.34 5.38
CA ALA A 102 2.41 -13.40 4.31
C ALA A 102 1.05 -13.71 3.68
N ASN A 103 -0.01 -13.79 4.49
CA ASN A 103 -1.35 -14.19 4.09
C ASN A 103 -2.44 -13.20 4.53
N SER A 104 -2.05 -11.98 4.90
CA SER A 104 -2.98 -10.87 5.16
C SER A 104 -2.71 -9.68 4.24
N MET A 105 -3.79 -8.97 3.92
CA MET A 105 -3.83 -7.77 3.09
C MET A 105 -4.55 -6.67 3.86
N LEU A 106 -4.06 -5.44 3.77
CA LEU A 106 -4.75 -4.27 4.28
C LEU A 106 -5.67 -3.74 3.19
N LYS A 107 -6.95 -3.65 3.48
CA LYS A 107 -7.97 -3.05 2.63
C LYS A 107 -8.36 -1.70 3.21
N ILE A 108 -8.25 -0.64 2.42
CA ILE A 108 -8.56 0.73 2.82
C ILE A 108 -9.62 1.27 1.87
N GLN A 109 -10.72 1.79 2.42
CA GLN A 109 -11.82 2.35 1.64
C GLN A 109 -12.02 3.83 1.99
N LYS A 110 -12.15 4.66 0.96
CA LYS A 110 -12.56 6.06 1.06
C LYS A 110 -14.09 6.08 1.10
N GLY A 111 -14.66 6.63 2.17
CA GLY A 111 -16.11 6.67 2.41
C GLY A 111 -16.86 7.59 1.47
#